data_AF-A0A7S2NUK4-F1
#
_entry.id   AF-A0A7S2NUK4-F1
#
_cell.length_a   1.000
_cell.length_b   1.000
_cell.length_c   1.000
_cell.angle_alpha   90.00
_cell.angle_beta   90.00
_cell.angle_gamma   90.00
#
_symmetry.space_group_name_H-M   'P 1'
#
loop_
_entity.id
_entity.type
_entity.pdbx_description
1 polymer ?
#
loop_
_entity_poly.entity_id
_entity_poly.type
_entity_poly.pdbx_seq_one_letter_code
_entity_poly.pdbx_strand_id
1 'polypeptide(L)'
;ALALLAVEDPSLEVKESETATLVSGLGELHIEVIVDRLRREFGIDVAIGAPSVAYRETIISEIETSNGGLLNYDRTVGGARLQAAIHLLLEPNVEKATDEEGSGCFALRDNVVLLHDRVREYLNVDEDMEEDDLVESDDLVKALVEGIKGSLRRGYLGPFPVANVKCHVLDVDAERGVQGLREQPGALRAAAAYAISNMLSSDNGTNCTVLEPRMRVEVTIP
;
A
#
# COMPACT_ATOMS: atom_id res chain seq x y z
N ALA A 1 -13.03 27.05 4.26
CA ALA A 1 -14.04 26.79 3.21
C ALA A 1 -14.12 25.29 2.92
N LEU A 2 -13.08 24.67 2.36
CA LEU A 2 -13.07 23.23 2.02
C LEU A 2 -13.36 22.30 3.21
N ALA A 3 -12.77 22.55 4.37
CA ALA A 3 -13.06 21.75 5.58
C ALA A 3 -14.54 21.82 6.03
N LEU A 4 -15.24 22.92 5.77
CA LEU A 4 -16.68 23.03 6.09
C LEU A 4 -17.51 22.20 5.11
N LEU A 5 -17.17 22.25 3.81
CA LEU A 5 -17.83 21.43 2.79
C LEU A 5 -17.61 19.93 3.01
N ALA A 6 -16.41 19.53 3.47
CA ALA A 6 -16.12 18.14 3.82
C ALA A 6 -16.90 17.64 5.06
N VAL A 7 -17.32 18.55 5.95
CA VAL A 7 -18.21 18.20 7.08
C VAL A 7 -19.66 18.06 6.62
N GLU A 8 -20.08 18.86 5.63
CA GLU A 8 -21.42 18.78 5.05
C GLU A 8 -21.61 17.54 4.18
N ASP A 9 -20.61 17.19 3.37
CA ASP A 9 -20.60 15.97 2.56
C ASP A 9 -19.45 15.05 2.96
N PRO A 10 -19.72 13.94 3.69
CA PRO A 10 -18.68 13.00 4.11
C PRO A 10 -18.05 12.22 2.94
N SER A 11 -18.62 12.29 1.74
CA SER A 11 -18.09 11.67 0.52
C SER A 11 -17.00 12.53 -0.13
N LEU A 12 -16.80 13.76 0.35
CA LEU A 12 -15.79 14.69 -0.11
C LEU A 12 -14.53 14.56 0.75
N GLU A 13 -13.47 14.00 0.17
CA GLU A 13 -12.17 13.96 0.83
C GLU A 13 -11.28 15.08 0.29
N VAL A 14 -10.66 15.82 1.21
CA VAL A 14 -9.73 16.90 0.90
C VAL A 14 -8.37 16.58 1.48
N LYS A 15 -7.34 16.53 0.62
CA LYS A 15 -5.96 16.31 1.01
C LYS A 15 -5.11 17.49 0.60
N GLU A 16 -4.61 18.22 1.58
CA GLU A 16 -3.69 19.33 1.36
C GLU A 16 -2.26 18.79 1.13
N SER A 17 -1.63 19.21 0.04
CA SER A 17 -0.21 18.99 -0.24
C SER A 17 0.49 20.33 -0.42
N GLU A 18 1.83 20.35 -0.36
CA GLU A 18 2.61 21.59 -0.42
C GLU A 18 2.39 22.41 -1.71
N THR A 19 2.01 21.74 -2.81
CA THR A 19 1.85 22.37 -4.13
C THR A 19 0.40 22.56 -4.57
N ALA A 20 -0.51 21.66 -4.16
CA ALA A 20 -1.90 21.65 -4.60
C ALA A 20 -2.80 20.97 -3.56
N THR A 21 -4.08 21.34 -3.57
CA THR A 21 -5.11 20.65 -2.79
C THR A 21 -5.77 19.59 -3.66
N LEU A 22 -5.67 18.32 -3.27
CA LEU A 22 -6.34 17.22 -3.94
C LEU A 22 -7.75 17.09 -3.37
N VAL A 23 -8.75 17.11 -4.24
CA VAL A 23 -10.17 16.95 -3.89
C VAL A 23 -10.68 15.67 -4.55
N SER A 24 -11.16 14.73 -3.73
CA SER A 24 -11.72 13.46 -4.18
C SER A 24 -13.22 13.45 -3.95
N GLY A 25 -13.98 12.95 -4.92
CA GLY A 25 -15.42 12.82 -4.82
C GLY A 25 -15.96 11.70 -5.72
N LEU A 26 -17.25 11.44 -5.60
CA LEU A 26 -17.95 10.33 -6.25
C LEU A 26 -17.95 10.37 -7.80
N GLY A 27 -17.66 11.52 -8.41
CA GLY A 27 -17.61 11.65 -9.87
C GLY A 27 -17.40 13.09 -10.34
N GLU A 28 -17.30 13.26 -11.66
CA GLU A 28 -17.05 14.56 -12.31
C GLU A 28 -18.09 15.61 -11.92
N LEU A 29 -19.39 15.28 -12.06
CA LEU A 29 -20.49 16.18 -11.69
C LEU A 29 -20.41 16.61 -10.22
N HIS A 30 -19.99 15.70 -9.33
CA HIS A 30 -19.87 16.03 -7.91
C HIS A 30 -18.80 17.11 -7.71
N ILE A 31 -17.64 16.97 -8.36
CA ILE A 31 -16.55 17.96 -8.28
C ILE A 31 -16.99 19.32 -8.88
N GLU A 32 -17.72 19.33 -9.99
CA GLU A 32 -18.23 20.55 -10.61
C GLU A 32 -19.19 21.32 -9.67
N VAL A 33 -20.10 20.60 -9.00
CA VAL A 33 -21.04 21.21 -8.05
C VAL A 33 -20.30 21.83 -6.86
N ILE A 34 -19.29 21.15 -6.32
CA ILE A 34 -18.49 21.68 -5.19
C ILE A 34 -17.79 22.98 -5.56
N VAL A 35 -17.23 23.04 -6.77
CA VAL A 35 -16.53 24.23 -7.26
C VAL A 35 -17.49 25.40 -7.45
N ASP A 36 -18.67 25.14 -8.02
CA ASP A 36 -19.70 26.17 -8.16
C ASP A 36 -20.17 26.69 -6.78
N ARG A 37 -20.29 25.81 -5.78
CA ARG A 37 -20.55 26.21 -4.38
C ARG A 37 -19.42 27.07 -3.80
N LEU A 38 -18.16 26.68 -3.99
CA LEU A 38 -17.00 27.48 -3.55
C LEU A 38 -17.02 28.89 -4.16
N ARG A 39 -17.37 28.99 -5.44
CA ARG A 39 -17.46 30.25 -6.15
C ARG A 39 -18.62 31.12 -5.67
N ARG A 40 -19.80 30.53 -5.43
CA ARG A 40 -21.01 31.28 -5.05
C ARG A 40 -21.07 31.63 -3.57
N GLU A 41 -20.72 30.69 -2.69
CA GLU A 41 -20.86 30.84 -1.24
C GLU A 41 -19.65 31.53 -0.62
N PHE A 42 -18.44 31.19 -1.09
CA PHE A 42 -17.19 31.69 -0.51
C PHE A 42 -16.46 32.69 -1.42
N GLY A 43 -16.92 32.89 -2.67
CA GLY A 43 -16.29 33.81 -3.62
C GLY A 43 -14.90 33.37 -4.08
N ILE A 44 -14.55 32.09 -3.92
CA ILE A 44 -13.22 31.56 -4.25
C ILE A 44 -13.25 31.04 -5.69
N ASP A 45 -12.39 31.59 -6.54
CA ASP A 45 -12.18 31.08 -7.90
C ASP A 45 -11.06 30.04 -7.90
N VAL A 46 -11.37 28.83 -8.36
CA VAL A 46 -10.46 27.66 -8.29
C VAL A 46 -10.19 27.15 -9.70
N ALA A 47 -8.91 27.02 -10.06
CA ALA A 47 -8.50 26.36 -11.30
C ALA A 47 -8.42 24.85 -11.09
N ILE A 48 -9.11 24.07 -11.93
CA ILE A 48 -9.18 22.61 -11.81
C ILE A 48 -8.48 21.98 -13.02
N GLY A 49 -7.75 20.90 -12.77
CA GLY A 49 -7.19 20.04 -13.82
C GLY A 49 -8.19 19.02 -14.36
N ALA A 50 -7.75 18.12 -15.24
CA ALA A 50 -8.60 17.01 -15.66
C ALA A 50 -8.88 16.07 -14.47
N PRO A 51 -10.13 15.61 -14.27
CA PRO A 51 -10.43 14.62 -13.24
C PRO A 51 -9.66 13.33 -13.53
N SER A 52 -9.08 12.74 -12.48
CA SER A 52 -8.30 11.51 -12.58
C SER A 52 -9.02 10.37 -11.87
N VAL A 53 -8.97 9.19 -12.47
CA VAL A 53 -9.53 7.96 -11.88
C VAL A 53 -8.50 7.35 -10.94
N ALA A 54 -8.95 6.91 -9.76
CA ALA A 54 -8.10 6.25 -8.78
C ALA A 54 -7.85 4.78 -9.17
N TYR A 55 -6.99 4.57 -10.18
CA TYR A 55 -6.49 3.24 -10.51
C TYR A 55 -5.67 2.65 -9.37
N ARG A 56 -5.67 1.32 -9.28
CA ARG A 56 -4.84 0.53 -8.35
C ARG A 56 -4.08 -0.53 -9.13
N GLU A 57 -3.08 -1.13 -8.52
CA GLU A 57 -2.40 -2.31 -9.07
C GLU A 57 -2.60 -3.51 -8.16
N THR A 58 -2.60 -4.72 -8.71
CA THR A 58 -2.60 -5.97 -7.94
C THR A 58 -1.71 -6.99 -8.64
N ILE A 59 -1.31 -8.02 -7.88
CA ILE A 59 -0.68 -9.21 -8.43
C ILE A 59 -1.73 -10.28 -8.79
N ILE A 60 -1.42 -11.14 -9.76
CA ILE A 60 -2.29 -12.22 -10.27
C ILE A 60 -1.89 -13.58 -9.68
N SER A 61 -0.59 -13.82 -9.50
CA SER A 61 -0.02 -15.06 -9.00
C SER A 61 0.86 -14.82 -7.78
N GLU A 62 1.17 -15.89 -7.06
CA GLU A 62 2.18 -15.87 -6.00
C GLU A 62 3.56 -15.53 -6.58
N ILE A 63 4.33 -14.70 -5.84
CA ILE A 63 5.67 -14.27 -6.20
C ILE A 63 6.57 -14.49 -4.98
N GLU A 64 7.58 -15.33 -5.12
CA GLU A 64 8.57 -15.59 -4.08
C GLU A 64 9.88 -14.87 -4.40
N THR A 65 10.67 -14.60 -3.37
CA THR A 65 12.05 -14.13 -3.53
C THR A 65 12.86 -15.11 -4.37
N SER A 66 13.80 -14.62 -5.19
CA SER A 66 14.65 -15.39 -6.11
C SER A 66 15.05 -16.78 -5.56
N ASN A 67 14.37 -17.82 -6.05
CA ASN A 67 14.56 -19.24 -5.76
C ASN A 67 14.36 -19.70 -4.29
N GLY A 68 13.50 -19.02 -3.51
CA GLY A 68 13.19 -19.42 -2.13
C GLY A 68 14.29 -19.10 -1.12
N GLY A 69 15.16 -18.13 -1.45
CA GLY A 69 16.34 -17.78 -0.68
C GLY A 69 16.28 -16.39 -0.03
N LEU A 70 17.17 -16.16 0.94
CA LEU A 70 17.38 -14.86 1.56
C LEU A 70 17.96 -13.86 0.55
N LEU A 71 17.26 -12.74 0.33
CA LEU A 71 17.77 -11.66 -0.50
C LEU A 71 18.59 -10.70 0.34
N ASN A 72 19.89 -10.68 0.08
CA ASN A 72 20.82 -9.80 0.77
C ASN A 72 20.72 -8.37 0.22
N TYR A 73 20.45 -7.42 1.10
CA TYR A 73 20.56 -6.00 0.85
C TYR A 73 21.82 -5.47 1.57
N ASP A 74 22.70 -4.79 0.85
CA ASP A 74 23.85 -4.09 1.40
C ASP A 74 24.00 -2.74 0.70
N ARG A 75 23.75 -1.66 1.43
CA ARG A 75 23.91 -0.30 0.92
C ARG A 75 24.39 0.64 2.01
N THR A 76 25.32 1.52 1.67
CA THR A 76 25.79 2.58 2.56
C THR A 76 24.94 3.85 2.37
N VAL A 77 24.30 4.32 3.45
CA VAL A 77 23.48 5.54 3.46
C VAL A 77 23.97 6.44 4.59
N GLY A 78 24.40 7.66 4.27
CA GLY A 78 24.84 8.64 5.27
C GLY A 78 26.03 8.19 6.14
N GLY A 79 26.87 7.28 5.64
CA GLY A 79 28.01 6.71 6.38
C GLY A 79 27.68 5.49 7.23
N ALA A 80 26.40 5.16 7.42
CA ALA A 80 25.95 3.89 8.00
C ALA A 80 25.82 2.82 6.90
N ARG A 81 26.36 1.62 7.15
CA ARG A 81 26.18 0.46 6.26
C ARG A 81 24.90 -0.26 6.68
N LEU A 82 23.87 -0.15 5.85
CA LEU A 82 22.60 -0.85 6.04
C LEU A 82 22.71 -2.23 5.40
N GLN A 83 22.61 -3.26 6.21
CA GLN A 83 22.70 -4.63 5.75
C GLN A 83 21.64 -5.50 6.44
N ALA A 84 20.84 -6.18 5.64
CA ALA A 84 19.85 -7.15 6.10
C ALA A 84 19.50 -8.10 4.96
N ALA A 85 19.02 -9.28 5.30
CA ALA A 85 18.55 -10.29 4.38
C ALA A 85 17.12 -10.67 4.73
N ILE A 86 16.24 -10.71 3.73
CA ILE A 86 14.82 -11.01 3.96
C ILE A 86 14.34 -12.00 2.92
N HIS A 87 13.49 -12.92 3.36
CA HIS A 87 12.75 -13.83 2.51
C HIS A 87 11.26 -13.51 2.61
N LEU A 88 10.65 -13.07 1.50
CA LEU A 88 9.22 -12.81 1.39
C LEU A 88 8.55 -13.67 0.33
N LEU A 89 7.26 -13.89 0.52
CA LEU A 89 6.31 -14.44 -0.43
C LEU A 89 5.13 -13.47 -0.55
N LEU A 90 4.79 -13.05 -1.76
CA LEU A 90 3.64 -12.20 -2.05
C LEU A 90 2.53 -13.05 -2.63
N GLU A 91 1.34 -12.98 -2.05
CA GLU A 91 0.16 -13.70 -2.51
C GLU A 91 -0.99 -12.74 -2.86
N PRO A 92 -1.75 -13.00 -3.93
CA PRO A 92 -2.93 -12.21 -4.28
C PRO A 92 -4.08 -12.45 -3.28
N ASN A 93 -4.63 -11.38 -2.72
CA ASN A 93 -5.80 -11.39 -1.84
C ASN A 93 -7.07 -10.98 -2.60
N VAL A 94 -7.42 -11.74 -3.63
CA VAL A 94 -8.60 -11.47 -4.45
C VAL A 94 -9.78 -12.31 -3.99
N GLU A 95 -10.56 -11.74 -3.07
CA GLU A 95 -11.89 -12.26 -2.75
C GLU A 95 -12.91 -11.65 -3.71
N LYS A 96 -13.77 -12.50 -4.27
CA LYS A 96 -14.85 -12.05 -5.16
C LYS A 96 -15.87 -11.28 -4.32
N ALA A 97 -16.19 -10.05 -4.76
CA ALA A 97 -17.09 -9.17 -4.00
C ALA A 97 -18.56 -9.63 -4.03
N THR A 98 -18.95 -10.46 -5.00
CA THR A 98 -20.33 -10.94 -5.17
C THR A 98 -20.37 -12.35 -5.79
N ASP A 99 -21.35 -13.16 -5.37
CA ASP A 99 -21.64 -14.53 -5.84
C ASP A 99 -22.14 -14.61 -7.31
N GLU A 100 -22.05 -13.52 -8.07
CA GLU A 100 -22.43 -13.52 -9.48
C GLU A 100 -21.29 -14.13 -10.31
N GLU A 101 -21.45 -15.41 -10.67
CA GLU A 101 -20.56 -16.15 -11.57
C GLU A 101 -20.31 -15.35 -12.87
N GLY A 102 -19.16 -14.66 -12.93
CA GLY A 102 -18.71 -13.91 -14.11
C GLY A 102 -18.41 -12.43 -13.88
N SER A 103 -18.72 -11.87 -12.71
CA SER A 103 -18.28 -10.52 -12.39
C SER A 103 -16.81 -10.52 -11.98
N GLY A 104 -15.92 -10.03 -12.85
CA GLY A 104 -14.48 -9.83 -12.55
C GLY A 104 -14.22 -8.71 -11.52
N CYS A 105 -15.16 -8.47 -10.61
CA CYS A 105 -15.08 -7.45 -9.58
C CYS A 105 -14.46 -8.04 -8.31
N PHE A 106 -13.43 -7.37 -7.82
CA PHE A 106 -12.76 -7.73 -6.58
C PHE A 106 -13.12 -6.73 -5.49
N ALA A 107 -13.30 -7.21 -4.27
CA ALA A 107 -13.44 -6.31 -3.13
C ALA A 107 -12.10 -5.61 -2.91
N LEU A 108 -12.12 -4.28 -2.72
CA LEU A 108 -10.93 -3.54 -2.35
C LEU A 108 -10.62 -3.82 -0.89
N ARG A 109 -9.41 -4.34 -0.63
CA ARG A 109 -8.86 -4.56 0.70
C ARG A 109 -7.47 -3.95 0.80
N ASP A 110 -7.13 -3.56 2.01
CA ASP A 110 -5.78 -3.14 2.32
C ASP A 110 -4.82 -4.33 2.30
N ASN A 111 -3.54 -4.01 2.12
CA ASN A 111 -2.48 -5.02 2.09
C ASN A 111 -2.24 -5.55 3.49
N VAL A 112 -2.26 -6.88 3.62
CA VAL A 112 -2.06 -7.58 4.89
C VAL A 112 -0.63 -8.10 4.93
N VAL A 113 0.03 -7.99 6.09
CA VAL A 113 1.41 -8.47 6.28
C VAL A 113 1.37 -9.57 7.34
N LEU A 114 1.68 -10.80 6.93
CA LEU A 114 1.67 -11.98 7.79
C LEU A 114 3.10 -12.37 8.15
N LEU A 115 3.37 -12.44 9.44
CA LEU A 115 4.67 -12.85 9.99
C LEU A 115 4.64 -14.36 10.31
N HIS A 116 5.56 -15.15 9.74
CA HIS A 116 5.73 -16.56 10.09
C HIS A 116 6.45 -16.75 11.43
N ASP A 117 6.27 -17.93 12.04
CA ASP A 117 6.79 -18.29 13.38
C ASP A 117 8.30 -18.04 13.51
N ARG A 118 9.10 -18.35 12.48
CA ARG A 118 10.56 -18.11 12.49
C ARG A 118 10.93 -16.65 12.69
N VAL A 119 10.18 -15.74 12.06
CA VAL A 119 10.42 -14.31 12.16
C VAL A 119 9.97 -13.80 13.53
N ARG A 120 8.86 -14.33 14.05
CA ARG A 120 8.36 -14.02 15.39
C ARG A 120 9.36 -14.43 16.48
N GLU A 121 9.92 -15.63 16.37
CA GLU A 121 11.00 -16.13 17.23
C GLU A 121 12.25 -15.25 17.13
N TYR A 122 12.67 -14.90 15.91
CA TYR A 122 13.87 -14.09 15.69
C TYR A 122 13.72 -12.66 16.23
N LEU A 123 12.54 -12.07 16.12
CA LEU A 123 12.23 -10.74 16.64
C LEU A 123 11.88 -10.75 18.14
N ASN A 124 11.69 -11.94 18.74
CA ASN A 124 11.30 -12.13 20.14
C ASN A 124 9.99 -11.40 20.49
N VAL A 125 8.97 -11.63 19.66
CA VAL A 125 7.64 -11.04 19.80
C VAL A 125 6.68 -12.05 20.46
N ASP A 126 5.93 -11.62 21.47
CA ASP A 126 4.98 -12.49 22.19
C ASP A 126 3.82 -12.95 21.28
N GLU A 127 3.40 -14.21 21.43
CA GLU A 127 2.46 -14.92 20.53
C GLU A 127 1.00 -14.42 20.57
N ASP A 128 0.61 -13.62 21.57
CA ASP A 128 -0.80 -13.39 21.94
C ASP A 128 -1.36 -11.98 21.60
N MET A 129 -0.65 -11.16 20.81
CA MET A 129 -1.07 -9.78 20.50
C MET A 129 -1.65 -9.61 19.09
N GLU A 130 -2.69 -8.78 18.94
CA GLU A 130 -3.29 -8.44 17.63
C GLU A 130 -2.29 -7.66 16.76
N GLU A 131 -2.35 -7.83 15.43
CA GLU A 131 -1.35 -7.27 14.48
C GLU A 131 -1.21 -5.73 14.56
N ASP A 132 -2.28 -5.02 14.90
CA ASP A 132 -2.25 -3.56 15.09
C ASP A 132 -1.57 -3.15 16.41
N ASP A 133 -1.70 -3.93 17.48
CA ASP A 133 -1.01 -3.70 18.76
C ASP A 133 0.50 -4.08 18.68
N LEU A 134 0.85 -5.01 17.79
CA LEU A 134 2.23 -5.45 17.55
C LEU A 134 3.11 -4.33 16.98
N VAL A 135 2.54 -3.53 16.07
CA VAL A 135 3.24 -2.44 15.37
C VAL A 135 3.62 -1.30 16.31
N GLU A 136 2.95 -1.16 17.46
CA GLU A 136 3.29 -0.17 18.47
C GLU A 136 4.36 -0.66 19.46
N SER A 137 4.56 -1.97 19.56
CA SER A 137 5.39 -2.58 20.61
C SER A 137 6.88 -2.74 20.26
N ASP A 138 7.24 -3.05 19.01
CA ASP A 138 8.62 -3.28 18.59
C ASP A 138 9.02 -2.43 17.36
N ASP A 139 10.11 -1.68 17.51
CA ASP A 139 10.69 -0.82 16.46
C ASP A 139 11.09 -1.61 15.21
N LEU A 140 11.45 -2.90 15.34
CA LEU A 140 11.82 -3.76 14.21
C LEU A 140 10.61 -4.17 13.38
N VAL A 141 9.55 -4.64 14.03
CA VAL A 141 8.29 -5.02 13.36
C VAL A 141 7.71 -3.81 12.66
N LYS A 142 7.71 -2.65 13.33
CA LYS A 142 7.29 -1.39 12.74
C LYS A 142 8.11 -1.03 11.50
N ALA A 143 9.44 -1.13 11.57
CA ALA A 143 10.30 -0.82 10.43
C ALA A 143 10.07 -1.76 9.24
N LEU A 144 9.82 -3.05 9.50
CA LEU A 144 9.49 -4.04 8.48
C LEU A 144 8.15 -3.73 7.80
N VAL A 145 7.09 -3.53 8.60
CA VAL A 145 5.74 -3.24 8.10
C VAL A 145 5.71 -1.93 7.33
N GLU A 146 6.38 -0.88 7.81
CA GLU A 146 6.50 0.39 7.09
C GLU A 146 7.29 0.24 5.79
N GLY A 147 8.31 -0.62 5.74
CA GLY A 147 9.06 -0.93 4.52
C GLY A 147 8.19 -1.61 3.47
N ILE A 148 7.41 -2.61 3.89
CA ILE A 148 6.49 -3.35 3.03
C ILE A 148 5.36 -2.45 2.52
N LYS A 149 4.61 -1.83 3.45
CA LYS A 149 3.51 -0.90 3.10
C LYS A 149 4.02 0.30 2.30
N GLY A 150 5.23 0.77 2.58
CA GLY A 150 5.88 1.88 1.87
C GLY A 150 6.15 1.56 0.41
N SER A 151 6.72 0.39 0.11
CA SER A 151 6.95 -0.04 -1.27
C SER A 151 5.66 -0.28 -2.06
N LEU A 152 4.60 -0.75 -1.40
CA LEU A 152 3.30 -0.99 -2.06
C LEU A 152 2.54 0.30 -2.40
N ARG A 153 2.96 1.47 -1.90
CA ARG A 153 2.33 2.76 -2.28
C ARG A 153 2.56 3.14 -3.73
N ARG A 154 3.60 2.59 -4.37
CA ARG A 154 3.92 2.86 -5.77
C ARG A 154 4.07 1.53 -6.51
N GLY A 155 3.19 1.32 -7.48
CA GLY A 155 3.18 0.16 -8.34
C GLY A 155 4.37 0.07 -9.27
N TYR A 156 4.45 -1.08 -9.94
CA TYR A 156 5.50 -1.41 -10.89
C TYR A 156 5.11 -1.03 -12.33
N LEU A 157 3.84 -1.26 -12.70
CA LEU A 157 3.35 -0.96 -14.05
C LEU A 157 3.15 0.55 -14.25
N GLY A 158 2.64 1.23 -13.24
CA GLY A 158 2.35 2.65 -13.22
C GLY A 158 2.62 3.29 -11.85
N PRO A 159 2.24 4.57 -11.68
CA PRO A 159 2.39 5.27 -10.41
C PRO A 159 1.28 4.94 -9.40
N PHE A 160 0.50 3.87 -9.63
CA PHE A 160 -0.70 3.57 -8.86
C PHE A 160 -0.37 2.72 -7.63
N PRO A 161 -1.04 2.93 -6.49
CA PRO A 161 -0.80 2.12 -5.31
C PRO A 161 -1.28 0.68 -5.51
N VAL A 162 -0.49 -0.26 -5.03
CA VAL A 162 -0.78 -1.70 -5.05
C VAL A 162 -1.77 -2.02 -3.92
N ALA A 163 -2.81 -2.78 -4.23
CA ALA A 163 -3.87 -3.21 -3.31
C ALA A 163 -4.13 -4.72 -3.47
N ASN A 164 -4.89 -5.31 -2.53
CA ASN A 164 -5.26 -6.73 -2.55
C ASN A 164 -4.04 -7.68 -2.54
N VAL A 165 -3.01 -7.37 -1.76
CA VAL A 165 -1.82 -8.24 -1.61
C VAL A 165 -1.65 -8.68 -0.16
N LYS A 166 -1.40 -9.98 0.03
CA LYS A 166 -0.89 -10.56 1.27
C LYS A 166 0.62 -10.72 1.15
N CYS A 167 1.35 -10.20 2.12
CA CYS A 167 2.80 -10.32 2.18
C CYS A 167 3.16 -11.27 3.32
N HIS A 168 3.68 -12.44 3.00
CA HIS A 168 4.19 -13.40 3.96
C HIS A 168 5.68 -13.15 4.17
N VAL A 169 6.07 -12.83 5.40
CA VAL A 169 7.48 -12.72 5.79
C VAL A 169 7.91 -14.08 6.32
N LEU A 170 8.70 -14.79 5.52
CA LEU A 170 9.10 -16.17 5.81
C LEU A 170 10.34 -16.23 6.70
N ASP A 171 11.33 -15.39 6.42
CA ASP A 171 12.59 -15.37 7.15
C ASP A 171 13.25 -13.98 7.12
N VAL A 172 14.00 -13.66 8.16
CA VAL A 172 14.75 -12.42 8.31
C VAL A 172 16.09 -12.74 8.95
N ASP A 173 17.17 -12.28 8.34
CA ASP A 173 18.51 -12.43 8.88
C ASP A 173 19.33 -11.14 8.72
N ALA A 174 20.35 -10.98 9.55
CA ALA A 174 21.31 -9.89 9.47
C ALA A 174 22.68 -10.37 9.92
N GLU A 175 23.74 -9.88 9.27
CA GLU A 175 25.12 -10.31 9.56
C GLU A 175 25.55 -10.04 11.02
N ARG A 176 24.95 -9.02 11.65
CA ARG A 176 25.18 -8.65 13.07
C ARG A 176 24.11 -9.18 14.04
N GLY A 177 23.24 -10.07 13.55
CA GLY A 177 22.08 -10.59 14.28
C GLY A 177 21.08 -9.50 14.69
N VAL A 178 20.20 -9.87 15.64
CA VAL A 178 19.12 -9.01 16.17
C VAL A 178 19.67 -7.70 16.76
N GLN A 179 20.85 -7.73 17.38
CA GLN A 179 21.45 -6.54 18.00
C GLN A 179 21.79 -5.46 16.98
N GLY A 180 22.32 -5.85 15.81
CA GLY A 180 22.62 -4.90 14.74
C GLY A 180 21.37 -4.33 14.08
N LEU A 181 20.29 -5.11 14.00
CA LEU A 181 19.00 -4.64 13.50
C LEU A 181 18.37 -3.63 14.47
N ARG A 182 18.49 -3.84 15.79
CA ARG A 182 17.99 -2.90 16.81
C ARG A 182 18.73 -1.57 16.79
N GLU A 183 20.04 -1.59 16.54
CA GLU A 183 20.83 -0.36 16.37
C GLU A 183 20.41 0.44 15.12
N GLN A 184 20.05 -0.26 14.04
CA GLN A 184 19.68 0.36 12.76
C GLN A 184 18.45 -0.33 12.13
N PRO A 185 17.23 -0.01 12.59
CA PRO A 185 16.00 -0.58 12.03
C PRO A 185 15.78 -0.16 10.56
N GLY A 186 16.45 0.93 10.14
CA GLY A 186 16.47 1.37 8.74
C GLY A 186 17.04 0.33 7.77
N ALA A 187 17.90 -0.59 8.22
CA ALA A 187 18.41 -1.66 7.39
C ALA A 187 17.31 -2.65 7.01
N LEU A 188 16.46 -3.03 7.97
CA LEU A 188 15.34 -3.94 7.76
C LEU A 188 14.28 -3.31 6.85
N ARG A 189 13.93 -2.04 7.10
CA ARG A 189 12.98 -1.28 6.26
C ARG A 189 13.46 -1.22 4.80
N ALA A 190 14.73 -0.90 4.59
CA ALA A 190 15.31 -0.77 3.25
C ALA A 190 15.41 -2.13 2.54
N ALA A 191 15.77 -3.20 3.26
CA ALA A 191 15.81 -4.54 2.71
C ALA A 191 14.41 -5.05 2.32
N ALA A 192 13.40 -4.79 3.13
CA ALA A 192 12.01 -5.17 2.82
C ALA A 192 11.50 -4.44 1.58
N ALA A 193 11.77 -3.13 1.51
CA ALA A 193 11.40 -2.32 0.36
C ALA A 193 12.10 -2.81 -0.92
N TYR A 194 13.39 -3.15 -0.81
CA TYR A 194 14.19 -3.69 -1.91
C TYR A 194 13.68 -5.05 -2.36
N ALA A 195 13.35 -5.96 -1.43
CA ALA A 195 12.83 -7.29 -1.73
C ALA A 195 11.57 -7.21 -2.59
N ILE A 196 10.59 -6.40 -2.20
CA ILE A 196 9.35 -6.20 -2.97
C ILE A 196 9.67 -5.61 -4.35
N SER A 197 10.52 -4.57 -4.42
CA SER A 197 10.86 -3.97 -5.71
C SER A 197 11.56 -4.96 -6.65
N ASN A 198 12.39 -5.86 -6.10
CA ASN A 198 13.10 -6.87 -6.87
C ASN A 198 12.16 -7.98 -7.34
N MET A 199 11.23 -8.44 -6.49
CA MET A 199 10.18 -9.42 -6.83
C MET A 199 9.28 -8.93 -7.96
N LEU A 200 8.81 -7.68 -7.85
CA LEU A 200 7.98 -7.09 -8.90
C LEU A 200 8.75 -6.92 -10.22
N SER A 201 10.07 -6.70 -10.14
CA SER A 201 10.94 -6.55 -11.32
C SER A 201 11.34 -7.88 -11.94
N SER A 202 11.54 -8.95 -11.16
CA SER A 202 12.00 -10.26 -11.65
C SER A 202 10.98 -10.93 -12.57
N ASP A 203 9.71 -10.62 -12.40
CA ASP A 203 8.60 -11.25 -13.12
C ASP A 203 8.23 -10.55 -14.45
N ASN A 204 9.05 -9.61 -14.93
CA ASN A 204 8.85 -8.91 -16.22
C ASN A 204 7.44 -8.32 -16.44
N GLY A 205 6.69 -8.05 -15.36
CA GLY A 205 5.35 -7.47 -15.41
C GLY A 205 4.22 -8.41 -15.83
N THR A 206 4.47 -9.72 -16.05
CA THR A 206 3.38 -10.66 -16.41
C THR A 206 2.41 -10.95 -15.26
N ASN A 207 2.86 -10.74 -14.03
CA ASN A 207 2.08 -11.06 -12.82
C ASN A 207 1.36 -9.86 -12.23
N CYS A 208 1.57 -8.64 -12.75
CA CYS A 208 0.92 -7.43 -12.26
C CYS A 208 -0.23 -7.03 -13.20
N THR A 209 -1.31 -6.51 -12.66
CA THR A 209 -2.43 -5.93 -13.44
C THR A 209 -2.97 -4.67 -12.78
N VAL A 210 -3.58 -3.81 -13.59
CA VAL A 210 -4.23 -2.58 -13.15
C VAL A 210 -5.70 -2.87 -12.86
N LEU A 211 -6.17 -2.38 -11.71
CA LEU A 211 -7.56 -2.38 -11.30
C LEU A 211 -8.16 -1.00 -11.53
N GLU A 212 -9.34 -0.98 -12.12
CA GLU A 212 -10.18 0.21 -12.23
C GLU A 212 -11.36 0.13 -11.26
N PRO A 213 -11.79 1.26 -10.68
CA PRO A 213 -13.01 1.28 -9.87
C PRO A 213 -14.24 1.05 -10.78
N ARG A 214 -15.09 0.09 -10.42
CA ARG A 214 -16.41 -0.08 -11.05
C ARG A 214 -17.51 0.47 -10.15
N MET A 215 -18.44 1.20 -10.76
CA MET A 215 -19.64 1.72 -10.09
C MET A 215 -20.83 0.78 -10.34
N ARG A 216 -21.57 0.44 -9.29
CA ARG A 216 -22.87 -0.24 -9.41
C ARG A 216 -23.94 0.80 -9.76
N VAL A 217 -24.40 0.79 -11.01
CA VAL A 217 -25.44 1.71 -11.49
C VAL A 217 -26.79 1.00 -11.46
N GLU A 218 -27.72 1.51 -10.66
CA GLU A 218 -29.11 1.05 -10.63
C GLU A 218 -29.98 2.05 -11.39
N VAL A 219 -30.55 1.63 -12.53
CA VAL A 219 -31.40 2.47 -13.37
C VAL A 219 -32.85 2.06 -13.18
N THR A 220 -33.67 2.94 -12.60
CA THR A 220 -35.12 2.76 -12.54
C THR A 220 -35.76 3.55 -13.67
N ILE A 221 -36.43 2.85 -14.58
CA ILE A 221 -37.19 3.44 -15.70
C ILE A 221 -38.68 3.42 -15.31
N PRO A 222 -39.42 4.52 -15.49
CA PRO A 222 -40.84 4.61 -15.18
C PRO A 222 -41.73 3.74 -16.08
#